data_AF-A0AAD9UET0-F1
#
_entry.id   AF-A0AAD9UET0-F1
#
_cell.length_a   1.000
_cell.length_b   1.000
_cell.length_c   1.000
_cell.angle_alpha   90.00
_cell.angle_beta   90.00
_cell.angle_gamma   90.00
#
_symmetry.space_group_name_H-M   'P 1'
#
loop_
_entity.id
_entity.type
_entity.pdbx_description
1 polymer ?
#
loop_
_entity_poly.entity_id
_entity_poly.type
_entity_poly.pdbx_seq_one_letter_code
_entity_poly.pdbx_strand_id
1 'polypeptide(L)'
;MYDVSDEDHIPFKVYINSDNIPKLTSSINNGRAKIKWNNMTDNDISKYCMLTERCLHGIHIPTEAVGCRDTQCTNVNHIESINKMYNDIVSSLIQAGEESSQNKKRSYTNKPGWAEYVDSLYDTSREVRHMWVNAGKPRQGPVYDLHVKSKARFSSMLYDLSRIMKMHYAKRH
;
A
#
# COMPACT_ATOMS: atom_id res chain seq x y z
N MET A 1 -16.20 15.16 -43.63
CA MET A 1 -16.30 15.66 -42.25
C MET A 1 -16.96 14.54 -41.47
N TYR A 2 -16.14 13.58 -41.02
CA TYR A 2 -16.61 12.38 -40.35
C TYR A 2 -16.47 12.61 -38.85
N ASP A 3 -17.61 12.79 -38.20
CA ASP A 3 -17.72 12.76 -36.74
C ASP A 3 -17.78 11.28 -36.36
N VAL A 4 -16.61 10.68 -36.13
CA VAL A 4 -16.47 9.31 -35.62
C VAL A 4 -16.10 9.45 -34.16
N SER A 5 -17.06 9.17 -33.28
CA SER A 5 -16.81 9.04 -31.86
C SER A 5 -16.06 7.73 -31.60
N ASP A 6 -14.82 7.82 -31.12
CA ASP A 6 -13.95 6.68 -30.77
C ASP A 6 -14.31 5.98 -29.44
N GLU A 7 -15.53 6.14 -28.94
CA GLU A 7 -15.90 5.67 -27.60
C GLU A 7 -16.91 4.51 -27.67
N ASP A 8 -16.41 3.28 -27.48
CA ASP A 8 -17.19 2.03 -27.29
C ASP A 8 -17.96 1.98 -25.95
N HIS A 9 -18.11 3.12 -25.27
CA HIS A 9 -18.77 3.22 -23.97
C HIS A 9 -20.14 3.87 -24.10
N ILE A 10 -21.19 3.11 -23.76
CA ILE A 10 -22.56 3.62 -23.65
C ILE A 10 -22.72 4.27 -22.25
N PRO A 11 -22.96 5.59 -22.15
CA PRO A 11 -23.22 6.20 -20.85
C PRO A 11 -24.56 5.70 -20.31
N PHE A 12 -24.55 5.08 -19.14
CA PHE A 12 -25.76 4.72 -18.40
C PHE A 12 -25.80 5.43 -17.05
N LYS A 13 -27.02 5.68 -16.57
CA LYS A 13 -27.29 6.35 -15.31
C LYS A 13 -28.05 5.41 -14.39
N VAL A 14 -27.59 5.29 -13.15
CA VAL A 14 -28.26 4.50 -12.11
C VAL A 14 -28.75 5.42 -11.00
N TYR A 15 -29.94 5.15 -10.49
CA TYR A 15 -30.48 5.74 -9.28
C TYR A 15 -30.43 4.71 -8.16
N ILE A 16 -29.76 5.03 -7.06
CA ILE A 16 -29.63 4.15 -5.89
C ILE A 16 -30.42 4.78 -4.76
N ASN A 17 -31.32 4.01 -4.15
CA ASN A 17 -32.00 4.41 -2.92
C ASN A 17 -31.04 4.16 -1.73
N SER A 18 -30.71 5.22 -0.97
CA SER A 18 -29.81 5.17 0.18
C SER A 18 -30.47 4.85 1.52
N ASP A 19 -31.79 4.64 1.55
CA ASP A 19 -32.58 4.52 2.79
C ASP A 19 -32.14 3.33 3.66
N ASN A 20 -31.50 2.31 3.07
CA ASN A 20 -31.04 1.09 3.76
C ASN A 20 -29.52 0.85 3.67
N ILE A 21 -28.70 1.90 3.52
CA ILE A 21 -27.25 1.71 3.55
C ILE A 21 -26.84 1.32 4.98
N PRO A 22 -26.15 0.19 5.18
CA PRO A 22 -25.64 -0.19 6.50
C PRO A 22 -24.79 0.94 7.06
N LYS A 23 -25.07 1.37 8.30
CA LYS A 23 -24.17 2.28 9.01
C LYS A 23 -22.81 1.61 9.08
N LEU A 24 -21.76 2.33 8.68
CA LEU A 24 -20.39 1.93 8.89
C LEU A 24 -20.19 1.76 10.40
N THR A 25 -20.46 0.57 10.92
CA THR A 25 -19.97 0.16 12.22
C THR A 25 -18.46 0.27 12.11
N SER A 26 -17.82 0.79 13.15
CA SER A 26 -16.37 0.84 13.24
C SER A 26 -15.85 -0.60 13.24
N SER A 27 -15.83 -1.21 12.05
CA SER A 27 -15.22 -2.48 11.79
C SER A 27 -13.80 -2.31 12.25
N ILE A 28 -13.36 -3.30 13.01
CA ILE A 28 -11.98 -3.63 13.27
C ILE A 28 -11.29 -3.71 11.89
N ASN A 29 -10.89 -2.55 11.37
CA ASN A 29 -9.81 -2.46 10.42
C ASN A 29 -8.56 -2.83 11.23
N ASN A 30 -8.45 -4.12 11.58
CA ASN A 30 -7.16 -4.78 11.61
C ASN A 30 -6.65 -4.57 10.19
N GLY A 31 -5.98 -3.43 9.97
CA GLY A 31 -5.55 -2.98 8.67
C GLY A 31 -4.60 -4.04 8.15
N ARG A 32 -5.15 -4.97 7.37
CA ARG A 32 -4.37 -5.99 6.68
C ARG A 32 -3.31 -5.24 5.88
N ALA A 33 -2.08 -5.75 5.92
CA ALA A 33 -0.93 -5.03 5.39
C ALA A 33 -1.22 -4.63 3.95
N LYS A 34 -1.33 -3.32 3.69
CA LYS A 34 -1.65 -2.83 2.35
C LYS A 34 -0.46 -3.11 1.44
N ILE A 35 -0.64 -4.05 0.51
CA ILE A 35 0.37 -4.44 -0.47
C ILE A 35 0.69 -3.23 -1.35
N LYS A 36 1.96 -2.83 -1.38
CA LYS A 36 2.43 -1.72 -2.22
C LYS A 36 2.83 -2.25 -3.60
N TRP A 37 1.84 -2.53 -4.44
CA TRP A 37 2.03 -3.05 -5.80
C TRP A 37 3.01 -2.21 -6.63
N ASN A 38 2.97 -0.88 -6.52
CA ASN A 38 3.88 0.02 -7.24
C ASN A 38 5.37 -0.17 -6.92
N ASN A 39 5.70 -0.83 -5.80
CA ASN A 39 7.07 -1.06 -5.36
C ASN A 39 7.50 -2.53 -5.51
N MET A 40 6.69 -3.36 -6.17
CA MET A 40 6.99 -4.77 -6.40
C MET A 40 7.93 -4.93 -7.60
N THR A 41 8.87 -5.86 -7.46
CA THR A 41 9.74 -6.31 -8.55
C THR A 41 9.05 -7.39 -9.36
N ASP A 42 9.51 -7.68 -10.57
CA ASP A 42 8.98 -8.79 -11.38
C ASP A 42 9.06 -10.14 -10.66
N ASN A 43 10.07 -10.33 -9.81
CA ASN A 43 10.19 -11.52 -8.97
C ASN A 43 9.13 -11.56 -7.86
N ASP A 44 8.75 -10.41 -7.28
CA ASP A 44 7.66 -10.33 -6.30
C ASP A 44 6.33 -10.69 -6.97
N ILE A 45 6.10 -10.21 -8.20
CA ILE A 45 4.90 -10.50 -9.00
C ILE A 45 4.85 -11.98 -9.37
N SER A 46 5.94 -12.55 -9.88
CA SER A 46 6.03 -13.97 -10.21
C SER A 46 5.77 -14.86 -8.99
N LYS A 47 6.34 -14.50 -7.83
CA LYS A 47 6.06 -15.19 -6.56
C LYS A 47 4.59 -15.09 -6.19
N TYR A 48 3.98 -13.91 -6.31
CA TYR A 48 2.55 -13.73 -6.05
C TYR A 48 1.69 -14.60 -6.97
N CYS A 49 1.99 -14.67 -8.27
CA CYS A 49 1.27 -15.52 -9.22
C CYS A 49 1.36 -17.00 -8.81
N MET A 50 2.56 -17.51 -8.56
CA MET A 50 2.77 -18.90 -8.16
C MET A 50 2.05 -19.25 -6.83
N LEU A 51 2.09 -18.34 -5.86
CA LEU A 51 1.38 -18.51 -4.59
C LEU A 51 -0.14 -18.49 -4.78
N THR A 52 -0.63 -17.59 -5.64
CA THR A 52 -2.04 -17.47 -5.98
C THR A 52 -2.55 -18.75 -6.64
N GLU A 53 -1.85 -19.26 -7.66
CA GLU A 53 -2.19 -20.51 -8.32
C GLU A 53 -2.25 -21.67 -7.33
N ARG A 54 -1.24 -21.79 -6.46
CA ARG A 54 -1.19 -22.83 -5.43
C ARG A 54 -2.37 -22.75 -4.46
N CYS A 55 -2.72 -21.55 -3.99
CA CYS A 55 -3.82 -21.36 -3.04
C CYS A 55 -5.19 -21.58 -3.70
N LEU A 56 -5.38 -21.10 -4.94
CA LEU A 56 -6.63 -21.26 -5.68
C LEU A 56 -6.88 -22.71 -6.11
N HIS A 57 -5.83 -23.49 -6.39
CA HIS A 57 -5.97 -24.88 -6.81
C HIS A 57 -6.74 -25.75 -5.81
N GLY A 58 -6.64 -25.45 -4.51
CA GLY A 58 -7.32 -26.20 -3.45
C GLY A 58 -8.78 -25.79 -3.19
N ILE A 59 -9.30 -24.78 -3.90
CA ILE A 59 -10.65 -24.26 -3.64
C ILE A 59 -11.70 -25.17 -4.27
N HIS A 60 -12.63 -25.63 -3.44
CA HIS A 60 -13.76 -26.42 -3.89
C HIS A 60 -14.76 -25.57 -4.67
N ILE A 61 -15.07 -25.98 -5.90
CA ILE A 61 -16.11 -25.36 -6.73
C ILE A 61 -17.44 -26.08 -6.47
N PRO A 62 -18.47 -25.42 -5.92
CA PRO A 62 -19.76 -26.03 -5.67
C PRO A 62 -20.57 -26.13 -6.97
N THR A 63 -20.34 -27.19 -7.73
CA THR A 63 -20.93 -27.41 -9.06
C THR A 63 -22.45 -27.35 -9.08
N GLU A 64 -23.12 -27.86 -8.04
CA GLU A 64 -24.59 -27.81 -7.90
C GLU A 64 -25.12 -26.38 -7.76
N ALA A 65 -24.43 -25.56 -6.95
CA ALA A 65 -24.82 -24.17 -6.72
C ALA A 65 -24.51 -23.31 -7.95
N VAL A 66 -23.35 -23.50 -8.58
CA VAL A 66 -22.91 -22.76 -9.77
C VAL A 66 -23.72 -23.15 -11.02
N GLY A 67 -24.11 -24.42 -11.12
CA GLY A 67 -24.93 -24.94 -12.21
C GLY A 67 -26.43 -24.65 -12.07
N CYS A 68 -26.85 -24.02 -10.98
CA CYS A 68 -28.25 -23.68 -10.74
C CYS A 68 -28.75 -22.69 -11.80
N ARG A 69 -29.83 -23.05 -12.51
CA ARG A 69 -30.46 -22.21 -13.55
C ARG A 69 -31.63 -21.38 -13.03
N ASP A 70 -31.97 -21.55 -11.76
CA ASP A 70 -33.03 -20.78 -11.12
C ASP A 70 -32.49 -19.41 -10.68
N THR A 71 -32.92 -18.37 -11.38
CA THR A 71 -32.52 -16.97 -11.10
C THR A 71 -33.06 -16.44 -9.77
N GLN A 72 -34.03 -17.13 -9.16
CA GLN A 72 -34.62 -16.79 -7.86
C GLN A 72 -34.39 -17.88 -6.83
N CYS A 73 -33.31 -18.66 -6.98
CA CYS A 73 -33.00 -19.76 -6.08
C CYS A 73 -32.83 -19.27 -4.63
N THR A 74 -33.67 -19.77 -3.73
CA THR A 74 -33.60 -19.50 -2.28
C THR A 74 -32.99 -20.66 -1.49
N ASN A 75 -32.31 -21.60 -2.17
CA ASN A 75 -31.69 -22.74 -1.51
C ASN A 75 -30.52 -22.25 -0.64
N VAL A 76 -30.69 -22.36 0.68
CA VAL A 76 -29.69 -21.93 1.67
C VAL A 76 -28.33 -22.60 1.42
N ASN A 77 -28.32 -23.88 1.06
CA ASN A 77 -27.07 -24.60 0.80
C ASN A 77 -26.31 -24.04 -0.41
N HIS A 78 -27.03 -23.59 -1.45
CA HIS A 78 -26.39 -22.95 -2.62
C HIS A 78 -25.76 -21.63 -2.23
N ILE A 79 -26.50 -20.80 -1.49
CA ILE A 79 -26.05 -19.48 -1.04
C ILE A 79 -24.82 -19.62 -0.14
N GLU A 80 -24.87 -20.52 0.85
CA GLU A 80 -23.75 -20.79 1.75
C GLU A 80 -22.52 -21.31 0.99
N SER A 81 -22.71 -22.22 0.04
CA SER A 81 -21.61 -22.77 -0.76
C SER A 81 -20.93 -21.71 -1.63
N ILE A 82 -21.70 -20.81 -2.24
CA ILE A 82 -21.16 -19.68 -3.02
C ILE A 82 -20.42 -18.71 -2.12
N ASN A 83 -21.00 -18.34 -0.98
CA ASN A 83 -20.37 -17.45 -0.02
C ASN A 83 -19.06 -18.03 0.52
N LYS A 84 -19.02 -19.34 0.79
CA LYS A 84 -17.82 -20.04 1.21
C LYS A 84 -16.75 -19.99 0.12
N MET A 85 -17.09 -20.38 -1.11
CA MET A 85 -16.16 -20.31 -2.25
C MET A 85 -15.60 -18.90 -2.44
N TYR A 86 -16.45 -17.87 -2.37
CA TYR A 86 -16.03 -16.47 -2.44
C TYR A 86 -15.03 -16.12 -1.33
N ASN A 87 -15.34 -16.46 -0.07
CA ASN A 87 -14.47 -16.19 1.07
C ASN A 87 -13.14 -16.93 0.96
N ASP A 88 -13.14 -18.16 0.45
CA ASP A 88 -11.94 -18.98 0.24
C ASP A 88 -11.04 -18.37 -0.85
N ILE A 89 -11.63 -17.84 -1.94
CA ILE A 89 -10.91 -17.11 -2.99
C ILE A 89 -10.28 -15.85 -2.42
N VAL A 90 -11.08 -15.01 -1.75
CA VAL A 90 -10.60 -13.74 -1.18
C VAL A 90 -9.49 -13.99 -0.16
N SER A 91 -9.66 -14.99 0.72
CA SER A 91 -8.66 -15.33 1.73
C SER A 91 -7.36 -15.84 1.10
N SER A 92 -7.46 -16.68 0.07
CA SER A 92 -6.32 -17.19 -0.70
C SER A 92 -5.50 -16.07 -1.36
N LEU A 93 -6.18 -15.12 -2.02
CA LEU A 93 -5.51 -13.98 -2.67
C LEU A 93 -4.82 -13.07 -1.66
N ILE A 94 -5.46 -12.84 -0.51
CA ILE A 94 -4.88 -12.03 0.57
C ILE A 94 -3.65 -12.71 1.14
N GLN A 95 -3.73 -14.01 1.42
CA GLN A 95 -2.60 -14.79 1.93
C GLN A 95 -1.41 -14.76 0.95
N ALA A 96 -1.64 -15.02 -0.34
CA ALA A 96 -0.60 -14.96 -1.36
C ALA A 96 0.05 -13.56 -1.44
N GLY A 97 -0.75 -12.52 -1.28
CA GLY A 97 -0.30 -11.13 -1.24
C GLY A 97 0.56 -10.81 -0.02
N GLU A 98 0.19 -11.29 1.16
CA GLU A 98 0.98 -11.12 2.38
C GLU A 98 2.31 -11.87 2.31
N GLU A 99 2.29 -13.14 1.88
CA GLU A 99 3.48 -13.99 1.74
C GLU A 99 4.46 -13.49 0.66
N SER A 100 3.96 -12.86 -0.39
CA SER A 100 4.81 -12.24 -1.41
C SER A 100 5.47 -10.94 -0.89
N SER A 101 4.75 -10.15 -0.09
CA SER A 101 5.25 -8.88 0.46
C SER A 101 6.23 -9.03 1.65
N GLN A 102 6.18 -10.13 2.40
CA GLN A 102 6.95 -10.31 3.65
C GLN A 102 8.47 -10.42 3.47
N ASN A 103 8.98 -10.57 2.25
CA ASN A 103 10.42 -10.76 2.00
C ASN A 103 11.26 -9.47 2.04
N LYS A 104 10.64 -8.29 2.14
CA LYS A 104 11.39 -7.03 2.29
C LYS A 104 11.67 -6.80 3.78
N LYS A 105 12.51 -7.64 4.40
CA LYS A 105 13.25 -7.19 5.59
C LYS A 105 13.89 -5.87 5.19
N ARG A 106 13.55 -4.77 5.88
CA ARG A 106 14.25 -3.51 5.68
C ARG A 106 15.71 -3.84 5.89
N SER A 107 16.49 -3.90 4.82
CA SER A 107 17.94 -3.97 4.93
C SER A 107 18.30 -2.70 5.67
N TYR A 108 18.56 -2.83 6.98
CA TYR A 108 19.09 -1.75 7.77
C TYR A 108 20.50 -1.57 7.23
N THR A 109 20.59 -0.79 6.16
CA THR A 109 21.85 -0.29 5.65
C THR A 109 22.29 0.71 6.70
N ASN A 110 23.04 0.21 7.68
CA ASN A 110 23.73 1.04 8.66
C ASN A 110 24.69 1.91 7.86
N LYS A 111 24.25 3.13 7.52
CA LYS A 111 25.07 4.07 6.76
C LYS A 111 26.19 4.50 7.71
N PRO A 112 27.47 4.22 7.42
CA PRO A 112 28.57 4.64 8.28
C PRO A 112 28.48 6.15 8.56
N GLY A 113 28.58 6.54 9.83
CA GLY A 113 28.45 7.93 10.28
C GLY A 113 27.00 8.43 10.46
N TRP A 114 25.96 7.65 10.14
CA TRP A 114 24.57 8.07 10.34
C TRP A 114 24.21 8.20 11.82
N ALA A 115 24.48 7.16 12.61
CA ALA A 115 24.17 7.13 14.04
C ALA A 115 24.88 8.26 14.81
N GLU A 116 26.11 8.57 14.44
CA GLU A 116 26.95 9.55 15.13
C GLU A 116 26.60 10.99 14.76
N TYR A 117 26.30 11.26 13.48
CA TYR A 117 26.20 12.64 12.99
C TYR A 117 24.83 13.05 12.47
N VAL A 118 23.99 12.10 12.05
CA VAL A 118 22.72 12.39 11.36
C VAL A 118 21.51 12.09 12.23
N ASP A 119 21.60 11.11 13.12
CA ASP A 119 20.44 10.61 13.87
C ASP A 119 19.78 11.71 14.72
N SER A 120 20.58 12.41 15.52
CA SER A 120 20.11 13.54 16.35
C SER A 120 19.55 14.70 15.53
N LEU A 121 20.16 15.00 14.38
CA LEU A 121 19.69 16.02 13.45
C LEU A 121 18.39 15.62 12.74
N TYR A 122 18.24 14.33 12.43
CA TYR A 122 17.05 13.76 11.83
C TYR A 122 15.87 13.85 12.79
N ASP A 123 16.06 13.44 14.05
CA ASP A 123 15.04 13.51 15.09
C ASP A 123 14.62 14.95 15.34
N THR A 124 15.58 15.86 15.54
CA THR A 124 15.30 17.30 15.71
C THR A 124 14.54 17.88 14.51
N SER A 125 14.95 17.55 13.28
CA SER A 125 14.27 18.01 12.06
C SER A 125 12.84 17.48 11.97
N ARG A 126 12.63 16.23 12.38
CA ARG A 126 11.32 15.58 12.40
C ARG A 126 10.40 16.19 13.45
N GLU A 127 10.87 16.41 14.67
CA GLU A 127 10.13 17.07 15.75
C GLU A 127 9.70 18.49 15.37
N VAL A 128 10.64 19.29 14.86
CA VAL A 128 10.35 20.66 14.42
C VAL A 128 9.37 20.66 13.24
N ARG A 129 9.47 19.70 12.32
CA ARG A 129 8.48 19.53 11.24
C ARG A 129 7.09 19.22 11.80
N HIS A 130 6.98 18.36 12.81
CA HIS A 130 5.71 18.09 13.47
C HIS A 130 5.14 19.36 14.13
N MET A 131 5.96 20.12 14.83
CA MET A 131 5.57 21.41 15.41
C MET A 131 5.08 22.39 14.34
N TRP A 132 5.80 22.53 13.22
CA TRP A 132 5.41 23.38 12.10
C TRP A 132 4.09 22.94 11.44
N VAL A 133 3.88 21.63 11.27
CA VAL A 133 2.62 21.09 10.75
C VAL A 133 1.46 21.35 11.72
N ASN A 134 1.65 21.12 13.01
CA ASN A 134 0.64 21.34 14.04
C ASN A 134 0.27 22.83 14.17
N ALA A 135 1.21 23.74 13.92
CA ALA A 135 0.97 25.18 13.87
C ALA A 135 0.26 25.65 12.58
N GLY A 136 -0.16 24.74 11.70
CA GLY A 136 -0.86 25.09 10.45
C GLY A 136 0.07 25.45 9.29
N LYS A 137 1.34 25.05 9.34
CA LYS A 137 2.37 25.32 8.32
C LYS A 137 2.57 26.83 8.04
N PRO A 138 2.83 27.65 9.08
CA PRO A 138 3.08 29.07 8.90
C PRO A 138 4.26 29.31 7.94
N ARG A 139 4.18 30.35 7.11
CA ARG A 139 5.23 30.67 6.13
C ARG A 139 6.29 31.66 6.63
N GLN A 140 6.12 32.17 7.84
CA GLN A 140 7.01 33.15 8.48
C GLN A 140 6.90 33.02 10.00
N GLY A 141 7.88 33.58 10.70
CA GLY A 141 7.92 33.61 12.16
C GLY A 141 8.69 32.44 12.79
N PRO A 142 8.80 32.40 14.13
CA PRO A 142 9.81 31.61 14.82
C PRO A 142 9.74 30.10 14.53
N VAL A 143 8.53 29.56 14.40
CA VAL A 143 8.31 28.13 14.10
C VAL A 143 8.71 27.79 12.66
N TYR A 144 8.47 28.70 11.71
CA TYR A 144 8.91 28.54 10.33
C TYR A 144 10.43 28.62 10.23
N ASP A 145 11.05 29.62 10.89
CA ASP A 145 12.50 29.81 10.88
C ASP A 145 13.24 28.61 11.49
N LEU A 146 12.70 28.07 12.59
CA LEU A 146 13.22 26.87 13.23
C LEU A 146 13.14 25.65 12.29
N HIS A 147 12.02 25.49 11.57
CA HIS A 147 11.84 24.41 10.59
C HIS A 147 12.79 24.53 9.40
N VAL A 148 12.97 25.73 8.84
CA VAL A 148 13.90 25.94 7.74
C VAL A 148 15.33 25.65 8.19
N LYS A 149 15.72 26.14 9.37
CA LYS A 149 17.07 25.94 9.93
C LYS A 149 17.37 24.48 10.25
N SER A 150 16.44 23.77 10.89
CA SER A 150 16.63 22.34 11.22
C SER A 150 16.72 21.47 9.96
N LYS A 151 15.87 21.75 8.96
CA LYS A 151 15.92 21.09 7.65
C LYS A 151 17.24 21.36 6.93
N ALA A 152 17.70 22.61 6.89
CA ALA A 152 18.95 22.98 6.23
C ALA A 152 20.17 22.28 6.87
N ARG A 153 20.21 22.23 8.22
CA ARG A 153 21.27 21.53 8.96
C ARG A 153 21.31 20.04 8.64
N PHE A 154 20.15 19.37 8.69
CA PHE A 154 20.04 17.96 8.33
C PHE A 154 20.48 17.71 6.89
N SER A 155 20.00 18.52 5.93
CA SER A 155 20.39 18.39 4.52
C SER A 155 21.89 18.59 4.31
N SER A 156 22.50 19.59 4.94
CA SER A 156 23.95 19.84 4.85
C SER A 156 24.75 18.62 5.31
N MET A 157 24.41 18.04 6.46
CA MET A 157 25.12 16.88 6.98
C MET A 157 25.01 15.65 6.08
N LEU A 158 23.84 15.45 5.46
CA LEU A 158 23.66 14.39 4.46
C LEU A 158 24.55 14.58 3.23
N TYR A 159 24.70 15.81 2.75
CA TYR A 159 25.59 16.12 1.64
C TYR A 159 27.05 15.86 2.01
N ASP A 160 27.48 16.26 3.21
CA ASP A 160 28.84 16.04 3.68
C ASP A 160 29.19 14.56 3.83
N LEU A 161 28.31 13.75 4.44
CA LEU A 161 28.55 12.31 4.54
C LEU A 161 28.58 11.62 3.18
N SER A 162 27.67 11.99 2.27
CA SER A 162 27.67 11.48 0.89
C SER A 162 28.99 11.80 0.17
N ARG A 163 29.52 13.01 0.36
CA ARG A 163 30.80 13.44 -0.19
C ARG A 163 31.98 12.65 0.40
N ILE A 164 32.04 12.50 1.72
CA ILE A 164 33.09 11.74 2.41
C ILE A 164 33.09 10.28 1.94
N MET A 165 31.91 9.64 1.89
CA MET A 165 31.81 8.26 1.40
C MET A 165 32.34 8.13 -0.03
N LYS A 166 31.93 9.01 -0.95
CA LYS A 166 32.44 9.00 -2.34
C LYS A 166 33.97 9.13 -2.42
N MET A 167 34.58 10.02 -1.61
CA MET A 167 36.03 10.17 -1.57
C MET A 167 36.74 8.92 -1.03
N HIS A 168 36.19 8.26 -0.01
CA HIS A 168 36.76 7.02 0.53
C HIS A 168 36.62 5.83 -0.42
N TYR A 169 35.56 5.76 -1.22
CA TYR A 169 35.41 4.74 -2.25
C TYR A 169 36.35 4.97 -3.44
N ALA A 170 36.61 6.22 -3.83
CA ALA A 170 37.50 6.56 -4.93
C ALA A 170 39.01 6.30 -4.64
N LYS A 171 39.41 6.19 -3.37
CA LYS A 171 40.80 5.92 -2.95
C LYS A 171 41.14 4.42 -2.80
N ARG A 172 40.18 3.51 -3.05
CA ARG A 172 40.36 2.05 -2.94
C ARG A 172 40.53 1.32 -4.27
N HIS A 173 40.73 2.08 -5.35
CA HIS A 173 41.07 1.60 -6.69
C HIS A 173 42.32 2.35 -7.17
#